data_AF-L8DF13-F1
#
_entry.id   AF-L8DF13-F1
#
_cell.length_a   1.000
_cell.length_b   1.000
_cell.length_c   1.000
_cell.angle_alpha   90.00
_cell.angle_beta   90.00
_cell.angle_gamma   90.00
#
_symmetry.space_group_name_H-M   'P 1'
#
loop_
_entity.id
_entity.type
_entity.pdbx_description
1 polymer ?
#
loop_
_entity_poly.entity_id
_entity_poly.type
_entity_poly.pdbx_seq_one_letter_code
_entity_poly.pdbx_strand_id
1 'polypeptide(L)'
;MIEYDDNDAISKQGACSLRKSVVGQKKPVWVRAWRSVHLGWSSVFVVLFAVLAATIATVVLLFGTLDSDILLSMAWLAFVVLVPLALAVVLSGIGGARLSRFVRPVDVAGVGRGLAVPGRGAVLYRSGTLALALLVGVSYFRWRGDEPVGPARHQLRTEIMAYFGAPIFVLFFALSVLIVNRTGISLHPDGIVQEIYRRRGWKVVRDITVVPWDKISDLQPQGHPNPAMSHPHWYPTIRVVYRGDSIESDRILVLMACEKKVEPNSLFALLLWCRDNPWAREQLGRDEARELLRPPGLFERIRTDLAASAPAAKDVVQ
;
A
#
# COMPACT_ATOMS: atom_id res chain seq x y z
N MET A 1 10.68 -20.40 22.24
CA MET A 1 11.70 -20.74 21.24
C MET A 1 11.17 -21.96 20.50
N ILE A 2 11.24 -21.99 19.17
CA ILE A 2 10.62 -22.97 18.24
C ILE A 2 9.19 -22.58 17.80
N GLU A 3 9.10 -21.73 16.76
CA GLU A 3 7.99 -21.70 15.77
C GLU A 3 8.37 -20.85 14.54
N TYR A 4 9.64 -20.89 14.11
CA TYR A 4 10.14 -20.07 12.99
C TYR A 4 10.45 -20.89 11.72
N ASP A 5 10.52 -22.22 11.82
CA ASP A 5 11.00 -23.08 10.72
C ASP A 5 9.88 -23.54 9.76
N ASP A 6 8.64 -23.70 10.25
CA ASP A 6 7.55 -24.26 9.42
C ASP A 6 7.06 -23.30 8.33
N ASN A 7 7.06 -21.99 8.59
CA ASN A 7 6.71 -21.00 7.57
C ASN A 7 7.76 -20.90 6.46
N ASP A 8 9.03 -21.16 6.79
CA ASP A 8 10.13 -21.09 5.83
C ASP A 8 10.13 -22.32 4.91
N ALA A 9 9.79 -23.50 5.44
CA ALA A 9 9.63 -24.73 4.67
C ALA A 9 8.42 -24.69 3.70
N ILE A 10 7.28 -24.16 4.15
CA ILE A 10 6.09 -23.99 3.31
C ILE A 10 6.33 -22.97 2.19
N SER A 11 7.07 -21.88 2.48
CA SER A 11 7.45 -20.89 1.46
C SER A 11 8.38 -21.48 0.38
N LYS A 12 9.33 -22.34 0.78
CA LYS A 12 10.31 -22.97 -0.12
C LYS A 12 9.67 -24.05 -1.00
N GLN A 13 8.78 -24.90 -0.46
CA GLN A 13 8.05 -25.89 -1.26
C GLN A 13 7.03 -25.26 -2.22
N GLY A 14 6.32 -24.21 -1.78
CA GLY A 14 5.46 -23.41 -2.64
C GLY A 14 6.26 -22.74 -3.78
N ALA A 15 7.40 -22.13 -3.47
CA ALA A 15 8.28 -21.52 -4.46
C ALA A 15 8.87 -22.54 -5.45
N CYS A 16 9.22 -23.75 -4.99
CA CYS A 16 9.84 -24.79 -5.83
C CYS A 16 8.83 -25.46 -6.78
N SER A 17 7.58 -25.66 -6.35
CA SER A 17 6.48 -26.12 -7.21
C SER A 17 6.05 -25.05 -8.22
N LEU A 18 6.03 -23.77 -7.82
CA LEU A 18 5.82 -22.63 -8.73
C LEU A 18 6.92 -22.51 -9.79
N ARG A 19 8.19 -22.71 -9.40
CA ARG A 19 9.36 -22.63 -10.30
C ARG A 19 9.28 -23.60 -11.49
N LYS A 20 8.70 -24.80 -11.31
CA LYS A 20 8.50 -25.77 -12.39
C LYS A 20 7.40 -25.37 -13.40
N SER A 21 6.52 -24.42 -13.05
CA SER A 21 5.34 -24.06 -13.86
C SER A 21 5.49 -22.78 -14.70
N VAL A 22 6.54 -21.97 -14.45
CA VAL A 22 6.70 -20.63 -15.05
C VAL A 22 7.66 -20.61 -16.25
N VAL A 23 8.49 -21.64 -16.41
CA VAL A 23 9.42 -21.76 -17.55
C VAL A 23 8.63 -22.04 -18.84
N GLY A 24 8.73 -21.15 -19.83
CA GLY A 24 8.07 -21.30 -21.14
C GLY A 24 6.66 -20.70 -21.26
N GLN A 25 6.14 -20.07 -20.21
CA GLN A 25 4.84 -19.37 -20.24
C GLN A 25 4.91 -18.06 -21.04
N LYS A 26 3.96 -17.82 -21.95
CA LYS A 26 3.90 -16.58 -22.76
C LYS A 26 3.55 -15.31 -21.95
N LYS A 27 2.99 -15.46 -20.76
CA LYS A 27 2.54 -14.37 -19.86
C LYS A 27 2.88 -14.71 -18.41
N PRO A 28 3.04 -13.70 -17.53
CA PRO A 28 3.24 -13.96 -16.11
C PRO A 28 2.03 -14.70 -15.54
N VAL A 29 2.28 -15.85 -14.92
CA VAL A 29 1.24 -16.62 -14.21
C VAL A 29 1.02 -15.95 -12.88
N TRP A 30 -0.22 -15.56 -12.59
CA TRP A 30 -0.54 -14.94 -11.30
C TRP A 30 -0.25 -15.91 -10.15
N VAL A 31 0.62 -15.48 -9.23
CA VAL A 31 1.04 -16.27 -8.07
C VAL A 31 0.40 -15.70 -6.82
N ARG A 32 -0.29 -16.56 -6.05
CA ARG A 32 -0.85 -16.19 -4.75
C ARG A 32 0.22 -16.30 -3.66
N ALA A 33 1.06 -15.28 -3.53
CA ALA A 33 2.07 -15.20 -2.47
C ALA A 33 1.50 -14.63 -1.16
N TRP A 34 0.62 -13.63 -1.26
CA TRP A 34 -0.09 -13.06 -0.12
C TRP A 34 -1.60 -13.26 -0.24
N ARG A 35 -2.24 -13.59 0.89
CA ARG A 35 -3.70 -13.71 0.96
C ARG A 35 -4.32 -12.36 0.63
N SER A 36 -5.27 -12.39 -0.29
CA SER A 36 -6.09 -11.23 -0.65
C SER A 36 -6.89 -10.82 0.60
N VAL A 37 -6.42 -9.79 1.30
CA VAL A 37 -7.11 -9.16 2.45
C VAL A 37 -8.42 -8.47 1.98
N HIS A 38 -8.73 -8.57 0.69
CA HIS A 38 -9.66 -7.71 -0.03
C HIS A 38 -11.13 -7.97 0.31
N LEU A 39 -11.55 -9.21 0.61
CA LEU A 39 -12.98 -9.52 0.71
C LEU A 39 -13.62 -9.18 2.05
N GLY A 40 -13.02 -9.59 3.17
CA GLY A 40 -13.56 -9.32 4.50
C GLY A 40 -13.56 -7.83 4.83
N TRP A 41 -12.55 -7.08 4.37
CA TRP A 41 -12.51 -5.64 4.57
C TRP A 41 -13.46 -4.89 3.64
N SER A 42 -13.66 -5.34 2.39
CA SER A 42 -14.64 -4.72 1.47
C SER A 42 -16.06 -4.73 2.03
N SER A 43 -16.50 -5.84 2.64
CA SER A 43 -17.84 -5.92 3.25
C SER A 43 -17.96 -4.98 4.45
N VAL A 44 -16.95 -4.97 5.34
CA VAL A 44 -16.89 -4.04 6.46
C VAL A 44 -16.90 -2.58 5.98
N PHE A 45 -16.23 -2.27 4.87
CA PHE A 45 -16.22 -0.92 4.29
C PHE A 45 -17.57 -0.49 3.74
N VAL A 46 -18.26 -1.38 3.03
CA VAL A 46 -19.61 -1.09 2.50
C VAL A 46 -20.58 -0.86 3.67
N VAL A 47 -20.50 -1.67 4.72
CA VAL A 47 -21.34 -1.52 5.91
C VAL A 47 -21.04 -0.21 6.63
N LEU A 48 -19.77 0.11 6.91
CA LEU A 48 -19.38 1.36 7.59
C LEU A 48 -19.78 2.61 6.80
N PHE A 49 -19.62 2.58 5.47
CA PHE A 49 -20.04 3.69 4.61
C PHE A 49 -21.56 3.85 4.60
N ALA A 50 -22.31 2.75 4.51
CA ALA A 50 -23.77 2.76 4.55
C ALA A 50 -24.29 3.29 5.89
N VAL A 51 -23.68 2.87 7.01
CA VAL A 51 -24.01 3.39 8.35
C VAL A 51 -23.73 4.89 8.42
N LEU A 52 -22.56 5.36 7.97
CA LEU A 52 -22.25 6.80 7.96
C LEU A 52 -23.25 7.61 7.14
N ALA A 53 -23.56 7.17 5.92
CA ALA A 53 -24.55 7.82 5.05
C ALA A 53 -25.95 7.81 5.68
N ALA A 54 -26.36 6.70 6.29
CA ALA A 54 -27.64 6.61 6.99
C ALA A 54 -27.70 7.58 8.19
N THR A 55 -26.62 7.68 8.98
CA THR A 55 -26.55 8.64 10.09
C THR A 55 -26.64 10.09 9.60
N ILE A 56 -25.94 10.44 8.52
CA ILE A 56 -26.03 11.77 7.90
C ILE A 56 -27.45 12.06 7.41
N ALA A 57 -28.04 11.16 6.64
CA ALA A 57 -29.39 11.34 6.11
C ALA A 57 -30.44 11.47 7.22
N THR A 58 -30.33 10.64 8.27
CA THR A 58 -31.24 10.66 9.42
C THR A 58 -31.17 12.00 10.16
N VAL A 59 -29.98 12.53 10.42
CA VAL A 59 -29.80 13.84 11.07
C VAL A 59 -30.38 14.98 10.22
N VAL A 60 -30.16 14.97 8.90
CA VAL A 60 -30.73 15.99 8.00
C VAL A 60 -32.26 15.92 8.00
N LEU A 61 -32.84 14.72 7.96
CA LEU A 61 -34.30 14.51 7.96
C LEU A 61 -34.96 14.89 9.29
N LEU A 62 -34.30 14.63 10.43
CA LEU A 62 -34.85 14.91 11.76
C LEU A 62 -34.83 16.40 12.11
N PHE A 63 -33.79 17.13 11.71
CA PHE A 63 -33.62 18.51 12.16
C PHE A 63 -34.06 19.56 11.14
N GLY A 64 -34.23 19.21 9.85
CA GLY A 64 -34.77 20.08 8.79
C GLY A 64 -33.89 21.29 8.41
N THR A 65 -33.26 21.92 9.40
CA THR A 65 -32.21 22.94 9.31
C THR A 65 -30.99 22.46 10.09
N LEU A 66 -29.84 22.39 9.43
CA LEU A 66 -28.60 21.99 10.06
C LEU A 66 -28.00 23.17 10.80
N ASP A 67 -28.10 23.17 12.12
CA ASP A 67 -27.31 24.08 12.95
C ASP A 67 -25.81 23.81 12.76
N SER A 68 -25.01 24.86 12.90
CA SER A 68 -23.55 24.85 12.88
C SER A 68 -22.94 23.78 13.81
N ASP A 69 -23.54 23.51 14.96
CA ASP A 69 -23.06 22.51 15.93
C ASP A 69 -23.33 21.07 15.47
N ILE A 70 -24.47 20.87 14.79
CA ILE A 70 -24.79 19.60 14.15
C ILE A 70 -23.83 19.38 12.99
N LEU A 71 -23.59 20.40 12.14
CA LEU A 71 -22.64 20.32 11.02
C LEU A 71 -21.22 19.99 11.48
N LEU A 72 -20.72 20.63 12.53
CA LEU A 72 -19.40 20.38 13.08
C LEU A 72 -19.28 18.95 13.64
N SER A 73 -20.31 18.48 14.35
CA SER A 73 -20.37 17.12 14.88
C SER A 73 -20.37 16.08 13.74
N MET A 74 -21.13 16.34 12.67
CA MET A 74 -21.16 15.49 11.49
C MET A 74 -19.83 15.48 10.74
N ALA A 75 -19.10 16.61 10.70
CA ALA A 75 -17.78 16.70 10.10
C ALA A 75 -16.73 15.88 10.86
N TRP A 76 -16.76 15.90 12.20
CA TRP A 76 -15.94 15.02 13.04
C TRP A 76 -16.26 13.54 12.82
N LEU A 77 -17.54 13.18 12.80
CA LEU A 77 -17.98 11.81 12.54
C LEU A 77 -17.51 11.33 11.16
N ALA A 78 -17.71 12.14 10.12
CA ALA A 78 -17.26 11.84 8.78
C ALA A 78 -15.74 11.68 8.71
N PHE A 79 -14.96 12.53 9.38
CA PHE A 79 -13.50 12.42 9.42
C PHE A 79 -13.04 11.12 10.09
N VAL A 80 -13.56 10.82 11.28
CA VAL A 80 -13.19 9.63 12.06
C VAL A 80 -13.54 8.34 11.34
N VAL A 81 -14.61 8.32 10.53
CA VAL A 81 -14.99 7.15 9.74
C VAL A 81 -14.23 7.09 8.41
N LEU A 82 -14.18 8.18 7.65
CA LEU A 82 -13.63 8.17 6.29
C LEU A 82 -12.10 8.04 6.24
N VAL A 83 -11.37 8.58 7.21
CA VAL A 83 -9.90 8.52 7.19
C VAL A 83 -9.38 7.08 7.40
N PRO A 84 -9.80 6.35 8.44
CA PRO A 84 -9.45 4.93 8.58
C PRO A 84 -9.97 4.10 7.42
N LEU A 85 -11.17 4.40 6.90
CA LEU A 85 -11.73 3.71 5.73
C LEU A 85 -10.86 3.87 4.49
N ALA A 86 -10.47 5.10 4.17
CA ALA A 86 -9.59 5.40 3.04
C ALA A 86 -8.20 4.77 3.21
N LEU A 87 -7.64 4.84 4.43
CA LEU A 87 -6.37 4.20 4.76
C LEU A 87 -6.47 2.68 4.56
N ALA A 88 -7.53 2.06 5.05
CA ALA A 88 -7.72 0.63 4.98
C ALA A 88 -8.03 0.15 3.54
N VAL A 89 -8.72 0.94 2.70
CA VAL A 89 -8.85 0.66 1.24
C VAL A 89 -7.49 0.72 0.54
N VAL A 90 -6.66 1.70 0.89
CA VAL A 90 -5.32 1.85 0.32
C VAL A 90 -4.43 0.69 0.74
N LEU A 91 -4.36 0.39 2.04
CA LEU A 91 -3.56 -0.70 2.60
C LEU A 91 -4.05 -2.07 2.13
N SER A 92 -5.36 -2.26 2.05
CA SER A 92 -5.94 -3.52 1.61
C SER A 92 -5.60 -3.83 0.16
N GLY A 93 -5.32 -2.86 -0.72
CA GLY A 93 -4.93 -3.13 -2.12
C GLY A 93 -6.09 -3.47 -3.06
N ILE A 94 -7.35 -3.27 -2.62
CA ILE A 94 -8.59 -3.52 -3.39
C ILE A 94 -8.61 -2.75 -4.72
N GLY A 95 -7.90 -1.62 -4.81
CA GLY A 95 -7.74 -0.85 -6.05
C GLY A 95 -6.87 -1.49 -7.15
N GLY A 96 -6.26 -2.66 -6.90
CA GLY A 96 -5.23 -3.31 -7.74
C GLY A 96 -5.51 -3.30 -9.25
N ALA A 97 -6.75 -3.56 -9.67
CA ALA A 97 -7.11 -3.63 -11.09
C ALA A 97 -7.03 -2.26 -11.81
N ARG A 98 -7.31 -1.16 -11.11
CA ARG A 98 -7.16 0.21 -11.64
C ARG A 98 -5.80 0.80 -11.31
N LEU A 99 -4.96 0.10 -10.56
CA LEU A 99 -3.65 0.59 -10.17
C LEU A 99 -2.62 0.45 -11.31
N SER A 100 -2.78 -0.55 -12.20
CA SER A 100 -1.95 -0.70 -13.42
C SER A 100 -2.00 0.53 -14.35
N ARG A 101 -3.08 1.33 -14.33
CA ARG A 101 -3.17 2.58 -15.11
C ARG A 101 -2.15 3.65 -14.70
N PHE A 102 -1.61 3.55 -13.49
CA PHE A 102 -0.59 4.46 -13.00
C PHE A 102 0.82 4.01 -13.39
N VAL A 103 0.97 2.75 -13.82
CA VAL A 103 2.20 2.26 -14.41
C VAL A 103 2.37 2.94 -15.76
N ARG A 104 3.55 3.53 -15.97
CA ARG A 104 3.86 4.29 -17.19
C ARG A 104 5.16 3.78 -17.79
N PRO A 105 5.30 3.81 -19.12
CA PRO A 105 6.62 3.65 -19.72
C PRO A 105 7.52 4.78 -19.21
N VAL A 106 8.76 4.45 -18.88
CA VAL A 106 9.79 5.40 -18.46
C VAL A 106 11.05 5.12 -19.25
N ASP A 107 11.79 6.16 -19.57
CA ASP A 107 13.13 6.06 -20.11
C ASP A 107 14.11 6.60 -19.07
N VAL A 108 15.04 5.76 -18.63
CA VAL A 108 16.05 6.12 -17.62
C VAL A 108 17.39 6.22 -18.33
N ALA A 109 18.01 7.40 -18.25
CA ALA A 109 19.30 7.65 -18.88
C ALA A 109 20.34 6.59 -18.47
N GLY A 110 20.93 5.91 -19.45
CA GLY A 110 21.91 4.85 -19.25
C GLY A 110 21.35 3.44 -19.01
N VAL A 111 20.03 3.26 -18.87
CA VAL A 111 19.35 1.95 -18.75
C VAL A 111 18.32 1.75 -19.88
N GLY A 112 17.84 2.83 -20.48
CA GLY A 112 16.89 2.80 -21.58
C GLY A 112 15.44 2.62 -21.11
N ARG A 113 14.59 2.19 -22.04
CA ARG A 113 13.14 2.11 -21.84
C ARG A 113 12.73 0.98 -20.92
N GLY A 114 11.80 1.24 -20.02
CA GLY A 114 11.23 0.27 -19.11
C GLY A 114 9.87 0.71 -18.57
N LEU A 115 9.46 0.06 -17.49
CA LEU A 115 8.15 0.17 -16.90
C LEU A 115 8.24 0.75 -15.49
N ALA A 116 7.81 2.00 -15.29
CA ALA A 116 7.80 2.62 -13.98
C ALA A 116 6.61 2.17 -13.14
N VAL A 117 6.90 1.65 -11.96
CA VAL A 117 5.94 1.29 -10.91
C VAL A 117 5.97 2.37 -9.83
N PRO A 118 5.06 3.36 -9.88
CA PRO A 118 5.09 4.47 -8.93
C PRO A 118 4.69 4.02 -7.52
N GLY A 119 5.28 4.66 -6.52
CA GLY A 119 4.79 4.58 -5.14
C GLY A 119 3.40 5.20 -4.99
N ARG A 120 2.62 4.68 -4.03
CA ARG A 120 1.31 5.22 -3.62
C ARG A 120 1.41 6.65 -3.11
N GLY A 121 2.59 7.01 -2.58
CA GLY A 121 2.90 8.33 -2.06
C GLY A 121 2.17 8.62 -0.75
N ALA A 122 2.57 9.69 -0.08
CA ALA A 122 1.99 10.08 1.21
C ALA A 122 0.73 10.97 1.08
N VAL A 123 0.03 10.95 -0.06
CA VAL A 123 -1.05 11.92 -0.35
C VAL A 123 -2.20 11.77 0.65
N LEU A 124 -2.67 10.55 0.90
CA LEU A 124 -3.75 10.30 1.86
C LEU A 124 -3.39 10.70 3.29
N TYR A 125 -2.15 10.39 3.72
CA TYR A 125 -1.65 10.81 5.01
C TYR A 125 -1.63 12.33 5.12
N ARG A 126 -1.07 13.02 4.12
CA ARG A 126 -1.01 14.50 4.07
C ARG A 126 -2.39 15.14 4.07
N SER A 127 -3.32 14.63 3.25
CA SER A 127 -4.68 15.15 3.20
C SER A 127 -5.43 14.89 4.50
N GLY A 128 -5.22 13.74 5.15
CA GLY A 128 -5.79 13.43 6.45
C GLY A 128 -5.28 14.36 7.54
N THR A 129 -3.96 14.60 7.61
CA THR A 129 -3.37 15.52 8.59
C THR A 129 -3.85 16.96 8.38
N LEU A 130 -3.97 17.42 7.11
CA LEU A 130 -4.51 18.74 6.81
C LEU A 130 -5.99 18.86 7.20
N ALA A 131 -6.81 17.87 6.85
CA ALA A 131 -8.22 17.86 7.22
C ALA A 131 -8.42 17.86 8.75
N LEU A 132 -7.57 17.13 9.48
CA LEU A 132 -7.56 17.16 10.95
C LEU A 132 -7.19 18.55 11.49
N ALA A 133 -6.17 19.18 10.92
CA ALA A 133 -5.76 20.53 11.31
C ALA A 133 -6.89 21.54 11.11
N LEU A 134 -7.59 21.46 9.98
CA LEU A 134 -8.74 22.32 9.67
C LEU A 134 -9.92 22.06 10.61
N LEU A 135 -10.24 20.79 10.89
CA LEU A 135 -11.32 20.43 11.82
C LEU A 135 -11.06 20.93 13.23
N VAL A 136 -9.83 20.77 13.75
CA VAL A 136 -9.44 21.30 15.06
C VAL A 136 -9.50 22.83 15.07
N GLY A 137 -9.05 23.49 14.00
CA GLY A 137 -9.08 24.94 13.88
C GLY A 137 -10.50 25.53 13.83
N VAL A 138 -11.39 24.94 13.02
CA VAL A 138 -12.81 25.38 12.92
C VAL A 138 -13.55 25.14 14.23
N SER A 139 -13.32 23.99 14.88
CA SER A 139 -13.93 23.68 16.19
C SER A 139 -13.60 24.73 17.24
N TYR A 140 -12.35 25.23 17.22
CA TYR A 140 -11.93 26.29 18.12
C TYR A 140 -12.67 27.61 17.90
N PHE A 141 -12.73 28.12 16.66
CA PHE A 141 -13.39 29.40 16.39
C PHE A 141 -14.87 29.36 16.78
N ARG A 142 -15.53 28.21 16.62
CA ARG A 142 -16.92 28.02 17.04
C ARG A 142 -17.09 28.02 18.55
N TRP A 143 -16.29 27.23 19.27
CA TRP A 143 -16.37 27.11 20.73
C TRP A 143 -15.80 28.32 21.49
N ARG A 144 -15.00 29.17 20.84
CA ARG A 144 -14.52 30.45 21.40
C ARG A 144 -15.62 31.52 21.43
N GLY A 145 -16.57 31.45 20.50
CA GLY A 145 -17.65 32.44 20.36
C GLY A 145 -18.80 32.26 21.37
N ASP A 146 -18.90 31.10 22.01
CA ASP A 146 -19.87 30.86 23.08
C ASP A 146 -19.26 31.32 24.42
N GLU A 147 -19.77 32.42 24.99
CA GLU A 147 -19.35 32.89 26.33
C GLU A 147 -19.61 31.80 27.39
N PRO A 148 -18.63 31.46 28.27
CA PRO A 148 -18.79 30.34 29.17
C PRO A 148 -19.50 30.72 30.47
N VAL A 149 -20.70 30.19 30.65
CA VAL A 149 -21.33 30.00 31.97
C VAL A 149 -20.76 28.70 32.60
N GLY A 150 -19.44 28.67 32.86
CA GLY A 150 -18.68 27.61 33.60
C GLY A 150 -18.56 26.21 32.95
N PRO A 151 -17.78 25.23 33.49
CA PRO A 151 -16.70 25.26 34.48
C PRO A 151 -15.30 25.31 33.82
N ALA A 152 -14.31 25.92 34.48
CA ALA A 152 -12.94 26.21 33.98
C ALA A 152 -12.19 25.05 33.26
N ARG A 153 -12.59 23.80 33.48
CA ARG A 153 -12.00 22.60 32.83
C ARG A 153 -12.36 22.47 31.35
N HIS A 154 -13.56 22.92 30.94
CA HIS A 154 -13.98 22.91 29.55
C HIS A 154 -13.25 23.98 28.74
N GLN A 155 -13.08 25.19 29.32
CA GLN A 155 -12.24 26.24 28.75
C GLN A 155 -10.79 25.79 28.55
N LEU A 156 -10.17 25.18 29.58
CA LEU A 156 -8.77 24.72 29.49
C LEU A 156 -8.56 23.68 28.37
N ARG A 157 -9.48 22.72 28.21
CA ARG A 157 -9.39 21.69 27.16
C ARG A 157 -9.53 22.30 25.76
N THR A 158 -10.44 23.26 25.60
CA THR A 158 -10.66 23.98 24.33
C THR A 158 -9.48 24.88 23.98
N GLU A 159 -8.92 25.57 24.96
CA GLU A 159 -7.73 26.41 24.79
C GLU A 159 -6.48 25.57 24.46
N ILE A 160 -6.22 24.46 25.18
CA ILE A 160 -5.07 23.59 24.90
C ILE A 160 -5.16 22.98 23.50
N MET A 161 -6.33 22.47 23.09
CA MET A 161 -6.54 21.91 21.75
C MET A 161 -6.36 22.96 20.64
N ALA A 162 -6.62 24.23 20.92
CA ALA A 162 -6.48 25.31 19.95
C ALA A 162 -5.08 25.88 19.87
N TYR A 163 -4.45 26.17 21.01
CA TYR A 163 -3.10 26.74 21.07
C TYR A 163 -2.04 25.73 20.64
N PHE A 164 -2.27 24.44 20.89
CA PHE A 164 -1.30 23.40 20.57
C PHE A 164 -1.80 22.49 19.46
N GLY A 165 -3.05 22.02 19.48
CA GLY A 165 -3.54 21.00 18.54
C GLY A 165 -3.49 21.43 17.07
N ALA A 166 -4.22 22.48 16.67
CA ALA A 166 -4.25 22.91 15.27
C ALA A 166 -2.86 23.33 14.75
N PRO A 167 -2.07 24.15 15.46
CA PRO A 167 -0.70 24.48 15.04
C PRO A 167 0.22 23.27 14.93
N ILE A 168 0.12 22.30 15.84
CA ILE A 168 0.89 21.05 15.77
C ILE A 168 0.51 20.24 14.53
N PHE A 169 -0.78 20.10 14.21
CA PHE A 169 -1.19 19.37 13.00
C PHE A 169 -0.80 20.10 11.70
N VAL A 170 -0.88 21.43 11.67
CA VAL A 170 -0.35 22.23 10.55
C VAL A 170 1.17 22.06 10.42
N LEU A 171 1.90 22.05 11.54
CA LEU A 171 3.33 21.81 11.56
C LEU A 171 3.66 20.40 11.04
N PHE A 172 2.95 19.37 11.50
CA PHE A 172 3.10 18.00 10.98
C PHE A 172 2.82 17.92 9.49
N PHE A 173 1.77 18.60 9.01
CA PHE A 173 1.48 18.70 7.59
C PHE A 173 2.64 19.36 6.84
N ALA A 174 3.11 20.53 7.28
CA ALA A 174 4.23 21.24 6.68
C ALA A 174 5.51 20.38 6.66
N LEU A 175 5.86 19.74 7.78
CA LEU A 175 6.98 18.82 7.88
C LEU A 175 6.83 17.63 6.93
N SER A 176 5.64 17.06 6.80
CA SER A 176 5.38 15.95 5.88
C SER A 176 5.51 16.33 4.40
N VAL A 177 5.37 17.62 4.06
CA VAL A 177 5.60 18.16 2.72
C VAL A 177 7.09 18.47 2.49
N LEU A 178 7.78 18.99 3.52
CA LEU A 178 9.21 19.31 3.47
C LEU A 178 10.11 18.07 3.52
N ILE A 179 9.67 17.02 4.21
CA ILE A 179 10.35 15.73 4.32
C ILE A 179 9.65 14.76 3.39
N VAL A 180 10.27 14.49 2.24
CA VAL A 180 9.74 13.55 1.24
C VAL A 180 10.73 12.41 1.09
N ASN A 181 10.29 11.21 1.41
CA ASN A 181 10.98 9.98 1.02
C ASN A 181 10.08 9.24 0.03
N ARG A 182 10.52 9.12 -1.22
CA ARG A 182 9.80 8.42 -2.27
C ARG A 182 10.70 7.33 -2.83
N THR A 183 10.24 6.09 -2.72
CA THR A 183 10.87 4.96 -3.39
C THR A 183 10.11 4.70 -4.69
N GLY A 184 10.79 4.87 -5.82
CA GLY A 184 10.35 4.42 -7.14
C GLY A 184 10.97 3.06 -7.46
N ILE A 185 10.24 2.23 -8.19
CA ILE A 185 10.81 1.04 -8.83
C ILE A 185 10.46 1.16 -10.31
N SER A 186 11.42 0.93 -11.19
CA SER A 186 11.17 0.69 -12.60
C SER A 186 11.78 -0.65 -13.03
N LEU A 187 11.08 -1.34 -13.92
CA LEU A 187 11.47 -2.63 -14.46
C LEU A 187 11.97 -2.41 -15.89
N HIS A 188 13.23 -2.69 -16.14
CA HIS A 188 13.85 -2.54 -17.45
C HIS A 188 14.25 -3.92 -18.00
N PRO A 189 14.43 -4.07 -19.33
CA PRO A 189 14.98 -5.30 -19.90
C PRO A 189 16.33 -5.70 -19.28
N ASP A 190 17.15 -4.71 -18.92
CA ASP A 190 18.50 -4.94 -18.37
C ASP A 190 18.50 -5.22 -16.87
N GLY A 191 17.47 -4.78 -16.13
CA GLY A 191 17.42 -4.97 -14.68
C GLY A 191 16.27 -4.28 -13.97
N ILE A 192 16.25 -4.44 -12.65
CA ILE A 192 15.36 -3.71 -11.75
C ILE A 192 16.09 -2.43 -11.33
N VAL A 193 15.47 -1.29 -11.58
CA VAL A 193 16.00 0.01 -11.15
C VAL A 193 15.20 0.48 -9.95
N GLN A 194 15.87 0.68 -8.82
CA GLN A 194 15.31 1.34 -7.66
C GLN A 194 15.80 2.78 -7.62
N GLU A 195 14.84 3.71 -7.59
CA GLU A 195 15.14 5.12 -7.40
C GLU A 195 14.65 5.55 -6.02
N ILE A 196 15.57 6.03 -5.18
CA ILE A 196 15.25 6.56 -3.87
C ILE A 196 15.42 8.08 -3.92
N TYR A 197 14.29 8.78 -3.93
CA TYR A 197 14.24 10.23 -3.86
C TYR A 197 14.02 10.68 -2.42
N ARG A 198 15.02 11.36 -1.85
CA ARG A 198 14.99 11.92 -0.51
C ARG A 198 15.10 13.44 -0.59
N ARG A 199 14.05 14.13 -0.15
CA ARG A 199 14.06 15.57 0.10
C ARG A 199 13.94 15.81 1.59
N ARG A 200 14.89 16.54 2.17
CA ARG A 200 14.82 17.06 3.54
C ARG A 200 14.99 18.57 3.46
N GLY A 201 13.86 19.29 3.45
CA GLY A 201 13.83 20.74 3.24
C GLY A 201 14.31 21.10 1.83
N TRP A 202 15.45 21.77 1.75
CA TRP A 202 16.10 22.19 0.50
C TRP A 202 17.09 21.16 -0.05
N LYS A 203 17.56 20.22 0.78
CA LYS A 203 18.50 19.18 0.34
C LYS A 203 17.72 18.09 -0.39
N VAL A 204 18.08 17.86 -1.65
CA VAL A 204 17.54 16.79 -2.50
C VAL A 204 18.67 15.79 -2.78
N VAL A 205 18.43 14.52 -2.49
CA VAL A 205 19.32 13.41 -2.79
C VAL A 205 18.52 12.39 -3.61
N ARG A 206 19.11 11.95 -4.72
CA ARG A 206 18.55 10.92 -5.59
C ARG A 206 19.58 9.80 -5.68
N ASP A 207 19.26 8.66 -5.09
CA ASP A 207 20.08 7.46 -5.17
C ASP A 207 19.44 6.51 -6.19
N ILE A 208 20.20 6.08 -7.19
CA ILE A 208 19.75 5.13 -8.21
C ILE A 208 20.54 3.84 -8.03
N THR A 209 19.83 2.73 -7.84
CA THR A 209 20.43 1.39 -7.74
C THR A 209 19.87 0.54 -8.87
N VAL A 210 20.76 0.01 -9.71
CA VAL A 210 20.40 -0.88 -10.80
C VAL A 210 20.81 -2.29 -10.39
N VAL A 211 19.85 -3.22 -10.36
CA VAL A 211 20.07 -4.63 -10.09
C VAL A 211 19.87 -5.40 -11.39
N PRO A 212 20.94 -5.87 -12.04
CA PRO A 212 20.85 -6.65 -13.27
C PRO A 212 20.11 -7.97 -13.03
N TRP A 213 19.28 -8.41 -13.97
CA TRP A 213 18.52 -9.66 -13.83
C TRP A 213 19.41 -10.87 -13.63
N ASP A 214 20.56 -10.93 -14.30
CA ASP A 214 21.49 -12.06 -14.25
C ASP A 214 22.22 -12.17 -12.91
N LYS A 215 22.25 -11.09 -12.12
CA LYS A 215 22.83 -11.09 -10.78
C LYS A 215 21.81 -11.51 -9.72
N ILE A 216 20.52 -11.60 -10.03
CA ILE A 216 19.48 -11.98 -9.08
C ILE A 216 19.53 -13.49 -8.85
N SER A 217 20.00 -13.89 -7.67
CA SER A 217 20.09 -15.30 -7.28
C SER A 217 18.73 -15.82 -6.78
N ASP A 218 17.98 -14.98 -6.06
CA ASP A 218 16.70 -15.40 -5.48
C ASP A 218 15.70 -14.26 -5.35
N LEU A 219 14.41 -14.63 -5.43
CA LEU A 219 13.25 -13.77 -5.27
C LEU A 219 12.29 -14.44 -4.30
N GLN A 220 12.18 -13.89 -3.09
CA GLN A 220 11.33 -14.45 -2.04
C GLN A 220 10.21 -13.48 -1.67
N PRO A 221 8.95 -13.95 -1.59
CA PRO A 221 7.90 -13.18 -0.99
C PRO A 221 8.12 -13.17 0.53
N GLN A 222 8.22 -11.98 1.10
CA GLN A 222 8.35 -11.80 2.54
C GLN A 222 7.20 -10.97 3.08
N GLY A 223 7.07 -11.05 4.40
CA GLY A 223 6.31 -10.10 5.17
C GLY A 223 7.25 -9.12 5.85
N HIS A 224 6.85 -7.86 6.01
CA HIS A 224 7.45 -6.97 7.00
C HIS A 224 6.46 -6.74 8.15
N PRO A 225 6.85 -6.89 9.43
CA PRO A 225 5.94 -6.66 10.54
C PRO A 225 5.37 -5.25 10.47
N ASN A 226 4.05 -5.12 10.69
CA ASN A 226 3.41 -3.83 10.78
C ASN A 226 3.57 -3.29 12.22
N PRO A 227 4.42 -2.29 12.48
CA PRO A 227 4.62 -1.78 13.84
C PRO A 227 3.37 -1.12 14.43
N ALA A 228 2.35 -0.82 13.61
CA ALA A 228 1.12 -0.17 14.03
C ALA A 228 -0.01 -1.15 14.41
N MET A 229 0.18 -2.46 14.30
CA MET A 229 -0.82 -3.46 14.69
C MET A 229 -0.21 -4.58 15.52
N SER A 230 -0.91 -5.02 16.57
CA SER A 230 -0.52 -6.12 17.45
C SER A 230 -0.75 -7.52 16.85
N HIS A 231 -1.48 -7.61 15.73
CA HIS A 231 -1.70 -8.87 15.00
C HIS A 231 -0.57 -9.12 13.98
N PRO A 232 -0.31 -10.40 13.61
CA PRO A 232 0.69 -10.80 12.61
C PRO A 232 0.22 -10.47 11.19
N HIS A 233 -0.11 -9.20 10.94
CA HIS A 233 -0.35 -8.69 9.60
C HIS A 233 0.97 -8.16 9.08
N TRP A 234 1.58 -8.95 8.22
CA TRP A 234 2.84 -8.59 7.60
C TRP A 234 2.55 -7.86 6.29
N TYR A 235 3.15 -6.68 6.12
CA TYR A 235 3.09 -5.96 4.86
C TYR A 235 3.78 -6.77 3.76
N PRO A 236 3.17 -6.90 2.57
CA PRO A 236 3.78 -7.63 1.47
C PRO A 236 5.06 -6.92 1.00
N THR A 237 6.18 -7.62 1.10
CA THR A 237 7.50 -7.18 0.66
C THR A 237 8.14 -8.25 -0.22
N ILE A 238 8.94 -7.85 -1.21
CA ILE A 238 9.67 -8.79 -2.06
C ILE A 238 11.14 -8.65 -1.72
N ARG A 239 11.75 -9.74 -1.24
CA ARG A 239 13.20 -9.82 -1.00
C ARG A 239 13.88 -10.26 -2.29
N VAL A 240 14.71 -9.38 -2.83
CA VAL A 240 15.56 -9.63 -3.99
C VAL A 240 16.97 -9.85 -3.50
N VAL A 241 17.47 -11.08 -3.64
CA VAL A 241 18.87 -11.41 -3.34
C VAL A 241 19.64 -11.33 -4.64
N TYR A 242 20.70 -10.54 -4.66
CA TYR A 242 21.54 -10.37 -5.83
C TYR A 242 23.02 -10.40 -5.48
N ARG A 243 23.84 -10.95 -6.38
CA ARG A 243 25.28 -11.00 -6.23
C ARG A 243 25.88 -9.61 -6.41
N GLY A 244 26.67 -9.16 -5.44
CA GLY A 244 27.46 -7.94 -5.57
C GLY A 244 28.62 -8.12 -6.56
N ASP A 245 29.30 -7.02 -6.88
CA ASP A 245 30.51 -7.04 -7.73
C ASP A 245 31.71 -7.68 -7.02
N SER A 246 31.66 -7.77 -5.68
CA SER A 246 32.59 -8.53 -4.85
C SER A 246 32.10 -9.98 -4.69
N ILE A 247 33.01 -10.93 -4.95
CA ILE A 247 32.76 -12.39 -5.02
C ILE A 247 32.11 -12.98 -3.76
N GLU A 248 32.20 -12.31 -2.60
CA GLU A 248 31.83 -12.88 -1.30
C GLU A 248 30.59 -12.26 -0.62
N SER A 249 29.85 -11.37 -1.28
CA SER A 249 28.72 -10.70 -0.61
C SER A 249 27.46 -10.68 -1.46
N ASP A 250 26.54 -11.59 -1.14
CA ASP A 250 25.13 -11.47 -1.53
C ASP A 250 24.55 -10.20 -0.90
N ARG A 251 23.97 -9.34 -1.74
CA ARG A 251 23.27 -8.13 -1.31
C ARG A 251 21.78 -8.37 -1.34
N ILE A 252 21.08 -7.67 -0.46
CA ILE A 252 19.62 -7.80 -0.30
C ILE A 252 18.98 -6.46 -0.64
N LEU A 253 18.06 -6.50 -1.60
CA LEU A 253 17.17 -5.40 -1.92
C LEU A 253 15.75 -5.77 -1.49
N VAL A 254 15.16 -4.98 -0.58
CA VAL A 254 13.78 -5.19 -0.11
C VAL A 254 12.85 -4.22 -0.84
N LEU A 255 11.93 -4.77 -1.63
CA LEU A 255 10.91 -4.00 -2.33
C LEU A 255 9.63 -3.97 -1.50
N MET A 256 9.25 -2.79 -1.03
CA MET A 256 7.97 -2.57 -0.32
C MET A 256 6.81 -2.61 -1.33
N ALA A 257 6.34 -3.81 -1.68
CA ALA A 257 5.27 -4.01 -2.66
C ALA A 257 3.95 -3.37 -2.22
N CYS A 258 3.67 -3.35 -0.91
CA CYS A 258 2.52 -2.66 -0.30
C CYS A 258 2.47 -1.15 -0.60
N GLU A 259 3.63 -0.51 -0.78
CA GLU A 259 3.74 0.92 -1.03
C GLU A 259 3.61 1.25 -2.52
N LYS A 260 3.49 0.27 -3.42
CA LYS A 260 3.44 0.49 -4.87
C LYS A 260 2.01 0.57 -5.40
N LYS A 261 1.81 1.37 -6.44
CA LYS A 261 0.52 1.46 -7.16
C LYS A 261 0.34 0.28 -8.12
N VAL A 262 0.54 -0.94 -7.63
CA VAL A 262 0.34 -2.21 -8.34
C VAL A 262 -0.13 -3.24 -7.31
N GLU A 263 -0.77 -4.32 -7.75
CA GLU A 263 -1.06 -5.45 -6.87
C GLU A 263 0.24 -6.21 -6.50
N PRO A 264 0.53 -6.48 -5.22
CA PRO A 264 1.76 -7.17 -4.81
C PRO A 264 1.98 -8.54 -5.46
N ASN A 265 0.93 -9.35 -5.58
CA ASN A 265 0.98 -10.68 -6.20
C ASN A 265 1.34 -10.59 -7.70
N SER A 266 0.71 -9.67 -8.44
CA SER A 266 1.05 -9.42 -9.86
C SER A 266 2.47 -8.90 -10.06
N LEU A 267 2.93 -8.00 -9.17
CA LEU A 267 4.32 -7.53 -9.22
C LEU A 267 5.30 -8.67 -8.99
N PHE A 268 5.05 -9.51 -7.97
CA PHE A 268 5.89 -10.66 -7.68
C PHE A 268 5.90 -11.70 -8.81
N ALA A 269 4.72 -12.00 -9.38
CA ALA A 269 4.58 -12.88 -10.54
C ALA A 269 5.37 -12.38 -11.75
N LEU A 270 5.33 -11.08 -12.03
CA LEU A 270 6.11 -10.49 -13.11
C LEU A 270 7.62 -10.62 -12.87
N LEU A 271 8.09 -10.32 -11.66
CA LEU A 271 9.51 -10.44 -11.31
C LEU A 271 10.02 -11.88 -11.44
N LEU A 272 9.24 -12.87 -10.97
CA LEU A 272 9.57 -14.28 -11.14
C LEU A 272 9.64 -14.65 -12.62
N TRP A 273 8.66 -14.25 -13.41
CA TRP A 273 8.61 -14.55 -14.84
C TRP A 273 9.79 -13.94 -15.60
N CYS A 274 10.18 -12.69 -15.33
CA CYS A 274 11.35 -12.05 -15.94
C CYS A 274 12.70 -12.64 -15.49
N ARG A 275 12.78 -13.12 -14.24
CA ARG A 275 13.97 -13.85 -13.75
C ARG A 275 14.12 -15.18 -14.48
N ASP A 276 13.05 -15.97 -14.52
CA ASP A 276 13.07 -17.34 -15.02
C ASP A 276 13.08 -17.41 -16.56
N ASN A 277 12.67 -16.35 -17.26
CA ASN A 277 12.62 -16.29 -18.72
C ASN A 277 13.37 -15.04 -19.26
N PRO A 278 14.62 -15.17 -19.75
CA PRO A 278 15.37 -14.03 -20.28
C PRO A 278 14.70 -13.31 -21.44
N TRP A 279 14.07 -14.06 -22.34
CA TRP A 279 13.32 -13.53 -23.49
C TRP A 279 12.10 -12.68 -23.08
N ALA A 280 11.56 -12.89 -21.87
CA ALA A 280 10.43 -12.13 -21.36
C ALA A 280 10.81 -10.70 -20.94
N ARG A 281 12.09 -10.46 -20.65
CA ARG A 281 12.61 -9.16 -20.18
C ARG A 281 12.43 -8.07 -21.24
N GLU A 282 12.57 -8.41 -22.51
CA GLU A 282 12.34 -7.49 -23.64
C GLU A 282 10.90 -6.96 -23.68
N GLN A 283 9.93 -7.72 -23.15
CA GLN A 283 8.55 -7.27 -23.11
C GLN A 283 8.34 -6.08 -22.18
N LEU A 284 9.23 -5.86 -21.20
CA LEU A 284 9.17 -4.71 -20.29
C LEU A 284 9.41 -3.37 -21.01
N GLY A 285 10.11 -3.39 -22.14
CA GLY A 285 10.36 -2.20 -22.96
C GLY A 285 9.20 -1.81 -23.88
N ARG A 286 8.15 -2.64 -23.99
CA ARG A 286 7.01 -2.42 -24.89
C ARG A 286 5.94 -1.55 -24.23
N ASP A 287 5.17 -0.82 -25.03
CA ASP A 287 4.08 0.04 -24.52
C ASP A 287 2.96 -0.73 -23.80
N GLU A 288 2.75 -1.98 -24.21
CA GLU A 288 1.75 -2.88 -23.63
C GLU A 288 2.24 -3.57 -22.34
N ALA A 289 3.49 -3.34 -21.91
CA ALA A 289 4.07 -3.97 -20.71
C ALA A 289 3.25 -3.73 -19.44
N ARG A 290 2.50 -2.62 -19.38
CA ARG A 290 1.55 -2.33 -18.29
C ARG A 290 0.49 -3.42 -18.09
N GLU A 291 0.12 -4.14 -19.14
CA GLU A 291 -0.89 -5.20 -19.09
C GLU A 291 -0.37 -6.45 -18.38
N LEU A 292 0.95 -6.64 -18.36
CA LEU A 292 1.60 -7.73 -17.62
C LEU A 292 1.43 -7.59 -16.11
N LEU A 293 1.21 -6.37 -15.61
CA LEU A 293 0.92 -6.06 -14.20
C LEU A 293 -0.57 -5.99 -13.90
N ARG A 294 -1.44 -6.27 -14.88
CA ARG A 294 -2.88 -6.26 -14.67
C ARG A 294 -3.26 -7.52 -13.89
N PRO A 295 -3.77 -7.39 -12.66
CA PRO A 295 -4.16 -8.56 -11.90
C PRO A 295 -5.45 -9.20 -12.47
N PRO A 296 -5.69 -10.50 -12.21
CA PRO A 296 -6.89 -11.20 -12.66
C PRO A 296 -8.17 -10.57 -12.11
N GLY A 297 -9.32 -10.93 -12.69
CA GLY A 297 -10.62 -10.40 -12.27
C GLY A 297 -10.90 -10.68 -10.79
N LEU A 298 -11.70 -9.83 -10.14
CA LEU A 298 -12.00 -10.00 -8.71
C LEU A 298 -12.69 -11.35 -8.45
N PHE A 299 -13.59 -11.79 -9.34
CA PHE A 299 -14.23 -13.10 -9.27
C PHE A 299 -13.26 -14.28 -9.43
N GLU A 300 -12.27 -14.17 -10.32
CA GLU A 300 -11.24 -15.20 -10.48
C GLU A 300 -10.40 -15.32 -9.21
N ARG A 301 -10.06 -14.18 -8.58
CA ARG A 301 -9.36 -14.17 -7.30
C ARG A 301 -10.17 -14.79 -6.18
N ILE A 302 -11.47 -14.47 -6.09
CA ILE A 302 -12.38 -15.13 -5.14
C ILE A 302 -12.41 -16.64 -5.38
N ARG A 303 -12.53 -17.07 -6.64
CA ARG A 303 -12.58 -18.49 -6.99
C ARG A 303 -11.30 -19.20 -6.57
N THR A 304 -10.13 -18.61 -6.82
CA THR A 304 -8.85 -19.16 -6.35
C THR A 304 -8.72 -19.11 -4.83
N ASP A 305 -9.26 -18.07 -4.18
CA ASP A 305 -9.26 -17.94 -2.73
C ASP A 305 -10.10 -19.03 -2.07
N LEU A 306 -11.27 -19.35 -2.64
CA LEU A 306 -12.18 -20.41 -2.20
C LEU A 306 -11.62 -21.80 -2.49
N ALA A 307 -11.08 -22.04 -3.69
CA ALA A 307 -10.52 -23.34 -4.07
C ALA A 307 -9.34 -23.75 -3.16
N ALA A 308 -8.52 -22.78 -2.74
CA ALA A 308 -7.41 -23.04 -1.82
C ALA A 308 -7.82 -23.02 -0.33
N SER A 309 -9.04 -22.56 0.00
CA SER A 309 -9.59 -22.64 1.36
C SER A 309 -10.46 -23.88 1.55
N ALA A 310 -10.77 -24.62 0.47
CA ALA A 310 -11.38 -25.93 0.56
C ALA A 310 -10.37 -26.88 1.24
N PRO A 311 -10.75 -27.57 2.33
CA PRO A 311 -9.87 -28.58 2.92
C PRO A 311 -9.54 -29.59 1.82
N ALA A 312 -8.24 -29.86 1.63
CA ALA A 312 -7.80 -30.96 0.79
C ALA A 312 -8.63 -32.18 1.18
N ALA A 313 -9.49 -32.63 0.27
CA ALA A 313 -10.24 -33.85 0.44
C ALA A 313 -9.20 -34.92 0.77
N LYS A 314 -9.42 -35.61 1.89
CA LYS A 314 -8.62 -36.77 2.29
C LYS A 314 -8.66 -37.77 1.13
N ASP A 315 -7.62 -37.79 0.31
CA ASP A 315 -7.26 -38.95 -0.49
C ASP A 315 -6.78 -40.03 0.50
N VAL A 316 -7.73 -40.71 1.14
CA VAL A 316 -7.51 -42.05 1.66
C VAL A 316 -7.64 -42.97 0.46
N VAL A 317 -6.51 -43.23 -0.18
CA VAL A 317 -6.31 -44.38 -1.05
C VAL A 317 -6.49 -45.64 -0.21
N GLN A 318 -7.22 -46.60 -0.80
CA GLN A 318 -7.56 -47.93 -0.29
C GLN A 318 -6.37 -48.73 0.22
#